data_AF-A0A523DLE2-F1
#
_entry.id   AF-A0A523DLE2-F1
#
_cell.length_a   1.000
_cell.length_b   1.000
_cell.length_c   1.000
_cell.angle_alpha   90.00
_cell.angle_beta   90.00
_cell.angle_gamma   90.00
#
_symmetry.space_group_name_H-M   'P 1'
#
loop_
_entity.id
_entity.type
_entity.pdbx_description
1 polymer ?
#
loop_
_entity_poly.entity_id
_entity_poly.type
_entity_poly.pdbx_seq_one_letter_code
_entity_poly.pdbx_strand_id
1 'polypeptide(L)' 'MMTNRMDFDIKTESRGAHWIAWVTRGASDKPLDSVILVGQTRDEAAAQARTWADKLTADPVLIRS' A
#
# COMPACT_ATOMS: atom_id res chain seq x y z
N MET A 1 -18.90 -4.85 2.66
CA MET A 1 -18.35 -4.18 1.47
C MET A 1 -17.27 -5.07 0.91
N MET A 2 -17.40 -5.52 -0.34
CA MET A 2 -16.31 -6.20 -1.05
C MET A 2 -15.28 -5.14 -1.41
N THR A 3 -14.06 -5.29 -0.92
CA THR A 3 -12.93 -4.42 -1.28
C THR A 3 -12.39 -4.91 -2.61
N ASN A 4 -12.38 -4.07 -3.65
CA ASN A 4 -11.84 -4.46 -4.95
C ASN A 4 -10.42 -3.93 -5.11
N ARG A 5 -9.56 -4.68 -5.80
CA ARG A 5 -8.17 -4.29 -6.04
C ARG A 5 -8.05 -2.95 -6.79
N MET A 6 -9.06 -2.63 -7.61
CA MET A 6 -9.16 -1.38 -8.37
C MET A 6 -9.48 -0.16 -7.50
N ASP A 7 -9.88 -0.35 -6.25
CA ASP A 7 -10.13 0.75 -5.31
C ASP A 7 -8.83 1.29 -4.69
N PHE A 8 -7.70 0.63 -4.98
CA PHE A 8 -6.41 0.87 -4.36
C PHE A 8 -5.36 1.43 -5.32
N ASP A 9 -4.82 2.58 -4.95
CA ASP A 9 -3.66 3.18 -5.59
C ASP A 9 -2.39 2.99 -4.77
N ILE A 10 -1.24 2.87 -5.45
CA ILE A 10 0.07 2.72 -4.82
C ILE A 10 0.83 4.03 -4.98
N LYS A 11 1.34 4.53 -3.85
CA LYS A 11 2.25 5.67 -3.81
C LYS A 11 3.64 5.19 -3.38
N THR A 12 4.67 5.87 -3.87
CA THR A 12 6.07 5.61 -3.53
C THR A 12 6.80 6.92 -3.26
N GLU A 13 7.67 6.96 -2.27
CA GLU A 13 8.48 8.13 -1.92
C GLU A 13 9.90 7.67 -1.53
N SER A 14 10.92 8.46 -1.92
CA SER A 14 12.28 8.24 -1.44
C SER A 14 12.46 8.85 -0.06
N ARG A 15 12.97 8.04 0.88
CA ARG A 15 13.25 8.43 2.27
C ARG A 15 14.70 8.08 2.61
N GLY A 16 15.58 9.04 2.39
CA GLY A 16 17.02 8.86 2.60
C GLY A 16 17.58 7.76 1.71
N ALA A 17 18.18 6.73 2.32
CA ALA A 17 18.74 5.57 1.62
C ALA A 17 17.69 4.50 1.23
N HIS A 18 16.42 4.69 1.58
CA HIS A 18 15.36 3.72 1.36
C HIS A 18 14.23 4.30 0.52
N TRP A 19 13.42 3.41 -0.03
CA TRP A 19 12.15 3.73 -0.66
C TRP A 19 11.02 3.25 0.23
N ILE A 20 10.01 4.09 0.38
CA ILE A 20 8.77 3.72 1.04
C ILE A 20 7.65 3.65 0.01
N ALA A 21 6.68 2.78 0.26
CA ALA A 21 5.45 2.69 -0.49
C ALA A 21 4.28 2.45 0.44
N TRP A 22 3.11 2.93 0.05
CA TRP A 22 1.87 2.69 0.78
C TRP A 22 0.72 2.56 -0.18
N VAL A 23 -0.31 1.86 0.31
CA VAL A 23 -1.59 1.72 -0.39
C VAL A 23 -2.49 2.86 0.07
N THR A 24 -3.19 3.46 -0.88
CA THR A 24 -4.22 4.49 -0.67
C THR A 24 -5.55 3.98 -1.21
N ARG A 25 -6.68 4.53 -0.74
CA ARG A 25 -8.01 4.14 -1.22
C ARG A 25 -8.79 5.36 -1.71
N GLY A 26 -9.36 5.26 -2.92
CA GLY A 26 -10.05 6.37 -3.56
C GLY A 26 -9.16 7.60 -3.74
N ALA A 27 -9.70 8.81 -3.55
CA ALA A 27 -8.96 10.07 -3.74
C ALA A 27 -8.07 10.48 -2.53
N SER A 28 -7.77 9.56 -1.61
CA SER A 28 -6.92 9.86 -0.45
C SER A 28 -5.44 9.71 -0.81
N ASP A 29 -4.58 10.63 -0.38
CA ASP A 29 -3.12 10.44 -0.43
C ASP A 29 -2.56 9.78 0.84
N LYS A 30 -3.41 9.58 1.86
CA LYS A 30 -2.99 8.99 3.14
C LYS A 30 -2.87 7.46 3.07
N PRO A 31 -1.88 6.87 3.75
CA PRO A 31 -1.77 5.43 3.89
C PRO A 31 -3.03 4.82 4.47
N LEU A 32 -3.52 3.77 3.82
CA LEU A 32 -4.59 2.96 4.36
C LEU A 32 -4.08 2.21 5.60
N ASP A 33 -4.82 2.33 6.70
CA ASP A 33 -4.49 1.73 7.99
C ASP A 33 -3.12 2.13 8.56
N SER A 34 -2.56 3.26 8.12
CA SER A 34 -1.23 3.75 8.51
C SER A 34 -0.08 2.79 8.19
N VAL A 35 -0.26 1.86 7.25
CA VAL A 35 0.78 0.88 6.86
C VAL A 35 1.75 1.48 5.84
N ILE A 36 3.04 1.47 6.18
CA ILE A 36 4.15 1.86 5.31
C ILE A 36 5.04 0.65 5.03
N LEU A 37 5.35 0.43 3.76
CA LEU A 37 6.18 -0.68 3.28
C LEU A 37 7.51 -0.12 2.80
N VAL A 38 8.61 -0.81 3.09
CA VAL A 38 9.97 -0.30 2.86
C VAL A 38 10.71 -1.24 1.93
N GLY A 39 11.32 -0.69 0.89
CA GLY A 39 12.23 -1.38 -0.02
C GLY A 39 13.57 -0.65 -0.14
N GLN A 40 14.60 -1.37 -0.57
CA GLN A 40 15.89 -0.78 -0.94
C GLN A 40 15.77 0.02 -2.24
N THR A 41 14.87 -0.39 -3.13
CA THR A 41 14.58 0.30 -4.39
C THR A 41 13.11 0.70 -4.48
N ARG A 42 12.82 1.64 -5.38
CA ARG A 42 11.44 2.05 -5.69
C ARG A 42 10.57 0.86 -6.10
N ASP A 43 11.11 0.01 -6.96
CA ASP A 43 10.38 -1.14 -7.51
C ASP A 43 10.10 -2.19 -6.44
N GLU A 44 11.03 -2.41 -5.51
CA GLU A 44 10.85 -3.31 -4.39
C GLU A 44 9.73 -2.80 -3.46
N ALA A 45 9.76 -1.52 -3.09
CA ALA A 45 8.73 -0.92 -2.25
C ALA A 45 7.35 -1.00 -2.94
N ALA A 46 7.28 -0.69 -4.25
CA ALA A 46 6.06 -0.79 -5.03
C ALA A 46 5.53 -2.24 -5.13
N ALA A 47 6.42 -3.22 -5.30
CA ALA A 47 6.05 -4.64 -5.34
C ALA A 47 5.44 -5.09 -4.00
N GLN A 48 6.04 -4.70 -2.88
CA GLN A 48 5.50 -4.97 -1.56
C GLN A 48 4.12 -4.33 -1.37
N ALA A 49 3.93 -3.07 -1.80
CA ALA A 49 2.63 -2.39 -1.75
C ALA A 49 1.57 -3.06 -2.62
N ARG A 50 1.97 -3.63 -3.76
CA ARG A 50 1.07 -4.41 -4.61
C ARG A 50 0.62 -5.69 -3.92
N THR A 51 1.56 -6.45 -3.36
CA THR A 51 1.24 -7.65 -2.56
C THR A 51 0.37 -7.30 -1.35
N TRP A 52 0.59 -6.16 -0.71
CA TRP A 52 -0.26 -5.69 0.39
C TRP A 52 -1.70 -5.40 -0.07
N ALA A 53 -1.87 -4.66 -1.16
CA ALA A 53 -3.20 -4.40 -1.73
C ALA A 53 -3.95 -5.69 -2.13
N ASP A 54 -3.21 -6.69 -2.64
CA ASP A 54 -3.78 -8.00 -2.96
C ASP A 54 -4.26 -8.73 -1.69
N LYS A 55 -3.47 -8.66 -0.60
CA LYS A 55 -3.88 -9.17 0.72
C LYS A 55 -5.12 -8.46 1.26
N LEU A 56 -5.20 -7.14 1.13
CA LEU A 56 -6.38 -6.36 1.54
C LEU A 56 -7.66 -6.70 0.76
N THR A 57 -7.48 -7.10 -0.50
CA THR A 57 -8.58 -7.56 -1.36
C THR A 57 -9.05 -8.96 -0.93
N ALA A 58 -8.10 -9.84 -0.59
CA ALA A 58 -8.39 -11.21 -0.13
C ALA A 58 -8.95 -11.26 1.30
N ASP A 59 -8.46 -10.39 2.18
CA ASP A 59 -8.86 -10.29 3.58
C ASP A 59 -9.08 -8.82 4.01
N PRO A 60 -10.32 -8.32 3.87
CA PRO A 60 -10.68 -6.96 4.27
C PRO A 60 -10.62 -6.71 5.79
N VAL A 61 -10.47 -7.74 6.63
CA VAL A 61 -10.39 -7.59 8.09
C VAL A 61 -9.06 -6.96 8.51
N LEU A 62 -8.03 -7.06 7.67
CA LEU A 62 -6.71 -6.45 7.87
C LEU A 62 -6.71 -4.91 7.89
N ILE A 63 -7.85 -4.26 7.60
CA ILE A 63 -8.04 -2.80 7.63
C ILE A 63 -8.63 -2.35 8.99
N ARG A 64 -8.65 -3.23 10.00
CA ARG A 64 -9.20 -2.96 11.34
C ARG A 64 -8.11 -3.05 12.39
N SER A 65 -7.25 -2.04 12.45
CA SER A 65 -6.26 -1.88 13.52
C SER A 65 -6.50 -0.60 14.30
#